data_AF-A0A1C6AEQ4-F1
#
_entry.id   AF-A0A1C6AEQ4-F1
#
_cell.length_a   1.000
_cell.length_b   1.000
_cell.length_c   1.000
_cell.angle_alpha   90.00
_cell.angle_beta   90.00
_cell.angle_gamma   90.00
#
_symmetry.space_group_name_H-M   'P 1'
#
loop_
_entity.id
_entity.type
_entity.pdbx_description
1 polymer ?
#
loop_
_entity_poly.entity_id
_entity_poly.type
_entity_poly.pdbx_seq_one_letter_code
_entity_poly.pdbx_strand_id
1 'polypeptide(L)' 'MRKYAIPFKNIATYAIETAGRLNLDSEIKLVLSGGVGIEFRFIKDENMDELLLKVYHLINNYIIG' A
#
# COMPACT_ATOMS: atom_id res chain seq x y z
N MET A 1 -1.02 -22.86 1.18
CA MET A 1 -0.91 -21.39 1.33
C MET A 1 -0.35 -20.83 0.02
N ARG A 2 -1.04 -19.90 -0.63
CA ARG A 2 -0.54 -19.24 -1.87
C ARG A 2 0.08 -17.90 -1.49
N LYS A 3 1.18 -17.53 -2.15
CA LYS A 3 1.87 -16.25 -1.99
C LYS A 3 1.92 -15.55 -3.34
N TYR A 4 1.69 -14.24 -3.34
CA TYR A 4 1.82 -13.38 -4.51
C TYR A 4 2.89 -12.33 -4.20
N ALA A 5 3.77 -12.06 -5.16
CA ALA A 5 4.85 -11.11 -5.01
C ALA A 5 4.81 -10.11 -6.17
N ILE A 6 5.00 -8.84 -5.84
CA ILE A 6 5.07 -7.74 -6.80
C ILE A 6 6.49 -7.15 -6.67
N PRO A 7 7.35 -7.25 -7.70
CA PRO A 7 8.64 -6.58 -7.69
C PRO A 7 8.45 -5.05 -7.60
N PHE A 8 9.25 -4.36 -6.77
CA PHE A 8 9.15 -2.90 -6.62
C PHE A 8 9.28 -2.15 -7.95
N LYS A 9 10.18 -2.61 -8.84
CA LYS A 9 10.36 -2.04 -10.19
C LYS A 9 9.12 -2.10 -11.09
N ASN A 10 8.13 -2.92 -10.74
CA ASN A 10 6.89 -3.04 -11.50
C ASN A 10 5.79 -2.11 -10.94
N ILE A 11 6.03 -1.40 -9.83
CA ILE A 11 5.11 -0.41 -9.27
C ILE A 11 5.39 0.92 -9.98
N ALA A 12 4.47 1.37 -10.82
CA ALA A 12 4.59 2.63 -11.55
C ALA A 12 4.18 3.83 -10.68
N THR A 13 3.13 3.66 -9.89
CA THR A 13 2.72 4.63 -8.87
C THR A 13 1.97 3.91 -7.76
N TYR A 14 1.86 4.54 -6.59
CA TYR A 14 1.13 4.01 -5.46
C TYR A 14 0.48 5.14 -4.64
N ALA A 15 -0.57 4.80 -3.90
CA ALA A 15 -1.20 5.68 -2.93
C ALA A 15 -1.53 4.89 -1.66
N ILE A 16 -1.40 5.55 -0.51
CA ILE A 16 -1.73 5.00 0.80
C ILE A 16 -2.72 5.97 1.45
N GLU A 17 -3.89 5.45 1.80
CA GLU A 17 -4.99 6.20 2.42
C GLU A 17 -5.23 5.63 3.82
N THR A 18 -5.05 6.43 4.87
CA THR A 18 -5.27 6.00 6.25
C THR A 18 -6.68 6.31 6.72
N ALA A 19 -7.21 5.43 7.55
CA ALA A 19 -8.48 5.61 8.24
C ALA A 19 -8.42 6.85 9.15
N GLY A 20 -9.02 7.95 8.72
CA GLY A 20 -9.23 9.11 9.60
C GLY A 20 -10.15 8.79 10.79
N ARG A 21 -10.60 9.83 11.51
CA ARG A 21 -11.47 9.69 12.70
C ARG A 21 -12.84 9.03 12.45
N LEU A 22 -13.22 8.78 11.19
CA LEU A 22 -14.57 8.38 10.77
C LEU A 22 -14.78 6.85 10.59
N ASN A 23 -13.91 6.00 11.13
CA ASN A 23 -14.04 4.52 11.06
C ASN A 23 -14.06 3.94 9.63
N LEU A 24 -13.37 4.56 8.68
CA LEU A 24 -13.16 3.97 7.36
C LEU A 24 -12.04 2.90 7.42
N ASP A 25 -12.07 1.96 6.49
CA ASP A 25 -10.97 1.00 6.28
C ASP A 25 -9.80 1.74 5.61
N SER A 26 -8.57 1.41 6.00
CA SER A 26 -7.38 1.96 5.34
C SER A 26 -7.12 1.22 4.02
N GLU A 27 -6.46 1.88 3.06
CA GLU A 27 -6.27 1.34 1.72
C GLU A 27 -4.84 1.56 1.19
N ILE A 28 -4.33 0.60 0.42
CA ILE A 28 -3.18 0.78 -0.46
C ILE A 28 -3.60 0.50 -1.90
N LYS A 29 -3.37 1.48 -2.78
CA LYS A 29 -3.55 1.35 -4.23
C LYS A 29 -2.18 1.26 -4.89
N LEU A 30 -1.96 0.22 -5.69
CA LEU A 30 -0.80 0.08 -6.56
C LEU A 30 -1.23 0.15 -8.02
N VAL A 31 -0.52 0.93 -8.83
CA VAL A 31 -0.63 0.86 -10.29
C VAL A 31 0.64 0.21 -10.80
N LEU A 32 0.49 -0.95 -11.43
CA LEU A 32 1.61 -1.69 -12.01
C LEU A 32 1.92 -1.19 -13.42
N SER A 33 3.16 -1.43 -13.86
CA SER A 33 3.57 -1.28 -15.25
C SER A 33 2.59 -2.03 -16.18
N GLY A 34 2.06 -1.34 -17.17
CA GLY A 34 0.99 -1.87 -18.05
C GLY A 34 -0.44 -1.48 -17.64
N GLY A 35 -0.61 -0.66 -16.60
CA GLY A 35 -1.89 -0.06 -16.23
C GLY A 35 -2.79 -0.93 -15.35
N VAL A 36 -2.26 -2.02 -14.80
CA VAL A 36 -3.02 -2.91 -13.89
C VAL A 36 -3.09 -2.27 -12.51
N GLY A 37 -4.31 -2.05 -12.01
CA GLY A 37 -4.56 -1.58 -10.65
C GLY A 37 -4.72 -2.73 -9.66
N ILE A 38 -4.11 -2.61 -8.48
CA ILE A 38 -4.31 -3.53 -7.34
C ILE A 38 -4.68 -2.68 -6.13
N GLU A 39 -5.73 -3.10 -5.43
CA GLU A 39 -6.27 -2.45 -4.25
C GLU A 39 -6.22 -3.41 -3.07
N PHE A 40 -5.60 -2.98 -1.98
CA PHE A 40 -5.57 -3.68 -0.69
C PHE A 40 -6.40 -2.89 0.32
N ARG A 41 -7.44 -3.53 0.87
CA ARG A 41 -8.26 -2.96 1.95
C ARG A 41 -7.89 -3.59 3.27
N PHE A 42 -7.74 -2.75 4.28
CA PHE A 42 -7.35 -3.14 5.62
C PHE A 42 -8.45 -2.78 6.59
N ILE A 43 -8.93 -3.79 7.31
CA ILE A 43 -9.85 -3.58 8.43
C ILE A 43 -9.12 -2.79 9.50
N LYS A 44 -9.79 -1.78 10.06
CA LYS A 44 -9.24 -0.93 11.11
C LYS A 44 -8.72 -1.76 12.30
N ASP A 45 -7.50 -1.46 12.71
CA ASP A 45 -6.80 -2.02 13.87
C ASP A 45 -5.94 -0.92 14.50
N GLU A 46 -5.63 -1.01 15.80
CA GLU A 46 -4.91 -0.02 16.59
C GLU A 46 -3.53 0.32 16.01
N ASN A 47 -2.88 -0.65 15.36
CA ASN A 47 -1.52 -0.49 14.81
C ASN A 47 -1.47 -0.29 13.28
N MET A 48 -2.64 -0.16 12.62
CA MET A 48 -2.70 -0.13 11.16
C MET A 48 -2.01 1.11 10.58
N ASP A 49 -2.19 2.27 11.20
CA ASP A 49 -1.61 3.52 10.72
C ASP A 49 -0.07 3.48 10.75
N GLU A 50 0.51 2.93 11.83
CA GLU A 50 1.96 2.79 11.94
C GLU A 50 2.51 1.81 10.89
N LEU A 51 1.80 0.69 10.67
CA LEU A 51 2.17 -0.28 9.64
C LEU A 51 2.15 0.35 8.25
N LEU A 52 1.08 1.07 7.90
CA LEU A 52 0.93 1.72 6.61
C LEU A 52 1.97 2.81 6.40
N LEU A 53 2.32 3.56 7.43
CA LEU A 53 3.43 4.52 7.39
C LEU A 53 4.77 3.82 7.13
N LYS A 54 5.02 2.66 7.75
CA LYS A 54 6.23 1.85 7.45
C LYS A 54 6.24 1.35 6.01
N VAL A 55 5.10 0.89 5.49
CA VAL A 55 4.97 0.48 4.08
C VAL A 55 5.24 1.65 3.14
N TYR A 56 4.70 2.83 3.45
CA TYR A 56 4.98 4.06 2.70
C TYR A 56 6.48 4.33 2.59
N HIS A 57 7.18 4.33 3.72
CA HIS A 57 8.63 4.56 3.75
C HIS A 57 9.40 3.48 3.00
N LEU A 58 9.00 2.22 3.15
CA LEU A 58 9.64 1.09 2.45
C LEU A 58 9.53 1.26 0.93
N ILE A 59 8.33 1.49 0.40
CA ILE A 59 8.11 1.65 -1.04
C ILE A 59 8.88 2.87 -1.56
N ASN A 60 8.82 4.01 -0.84
CA ASN A 60 9.55 5.21 -1.25
C ASN A 60 11.06 5.01 -1.29
N ASN A 61 11.64 4.33 -0.30
CA ASN A 61 13.08 4.07 -0.27
C ASN A 61 13.55 3.22 -1.45
N TYR A 62 12.69 2.37 -2.03
CA TYR A 62 13.03 1.55 -3.19
C TYR A 62 12.70 2.20 -4.54
N ILE A 63 11.80 3.19 -4.57
CA ILE A 63 11.42 3.90 -5.81
C ILE A 63 12.25 5.17 -6.01
N ILE A 64 12.52 5.92 -4.94
CA ILE A 64 13.23 7.21 -4.98
C ILE A 64 14.73 7.03 -4.67
N GLY A 65 15.08 6.02 -3.86
CA GLY A 65 16.46 5.72 -3.44
C GLY A 65 17.31 5.04 -4.50
#